data_AF-A0A6I6MNC9-F1
#
_entry.id   AF-A0A6I6MNC9-F1
#
_cell.length_a   1.000
_cell.length_b   1.000
_cell.length_c   1.000
_cell.angle_alpha   90.00
_cell.angle_beta   90.00
_cell.angle_gamma   90.00
#
_symmetry.space_group_name_H-M   'P 1'
#
loop_
_entity.id
_entity.type
_entity.pdbx_description
1 polymer ?
#
loop_
_entity_poly.entity_id
_entity_poly.type
_entity_poly.pdbx_seq_one_letter_code
_entity_poly.pdbx_strand_id
1 'polypeptide(L)' 'MAEYKKKDFTGQNVAMDGNKYEDCNFTGSSLTFNGAAANTVVLLQALAKDPVLIGVVHGFLPQFKPKS' A
#
# COMPACT_ATOMS: atom_id res chain seq x y z
N MET A 1 14.05 8.13 11.21
CA MET A 1 13.71 7.10 10.21
C MET A 1 14.40 5.82 10.61
N ALA A 2 13.64 4.74 10.76
CA ALA A 2 14.15 3.41 11.05
C ALA A 2 14.36 2.61 9.76
N GLU A 3 15.26 1.63 9.80
CA GLU A 3 15.49 0.68 8.72
C GLU A 3 15.21 -0.74 9.25
N TYR A 4 14.39 -1.49 8.53
CA TYR A 4 14.04 -2.87 8.82
C TYR A 4 14.52 -3.75 7.66
N LYS A 5 15.27 -4.81 7.97
CA LYS A 5 15.76 -5.78 6.98
C LYS A 5 15.36 -7.20 7.32
N LYS A 6 14.94 -8.00 6.33
CA LYS A 6 14.64 -9.44 6.47
C LYS A 6 13.71 -9.74 7.64
N LYS A 7 12.69 -8.90 7.81
CA LYS A 7 11.75 -8.97 8.94
C LYS A 7 10.35 -9.28 8.47
N ASP A 8 9.71 -10.20 9.16
CA ASP A 8 8.32 -10.56 8.95
C ASP A 8 7.41 -9.72 9.84
N PHE A 9 6.40 -9.13 9.22
CA PHE A 9 5.32 -8.38 9.86
C PHE A 9 4.02 -9.15 9.62
N THR A 10 3.42 -9.69 10.68
CA THR A 10 2.23 -10.55 10.56
C THR A 10 1.07 -10.00 11.36
N GLY A 11 -0.08 -9.81 10.72
CA GLY A 11 -1.33 -9.44 11.39
C GLY A 11 -1.34 -8.05 12.06
N GLN A 12 -0.42 -7.16 11.69
CA GLN A 12 -0.25 -5.85 12.33
C GLN A 12 -0.45 -4.68 11.38
N ASN A 13 -0.82 -3.53 11.94
CA ASN A 13 -0.88 -2.26 11.21
C ASN A 13 0.52 -1.64 11.15
N VAL A 14 1.06 -1.45 9.94
CA VAL A 14 2.37 -0.86 9.71
C VAL A 14 2.21 0.51 9.07
N ALA A 15 2.69 1.55 9.75
CA ALA A 15 2.72 2.90 9.22
C ALA A 15 3.90 3.09 8.26
N MET A 16 3.59 3.53 7.04
CA MET A 16 4.56 3.92 6.02
C MET A 16 4.89 5.40 6.20
N ASP A 17 5.73 5.68 7.19
CA ASP A 17 6.07 7.01 7.74
C ASP A 17 7.49 7.48 7.34
N GLY A 18 8.05 6.91 6.27
CA GLY A 18 9.41 7.18 5.81
C GLY A 18 10.45 6.19 6.35
N ASN A 19 10.04 5.16 7.08
CA ASN A 19 10.90 4.02 7.38
C ASN A 19 11.26 3.25 6.11
N LYS A 20 12.47 2.68 6.09
CA LYS A 20 12.95 1.84 5.00
C LYS A 20 12.73 0.37 5.34
N TYR A 21 12.16 -0.38 4.41
CA TYR A 21 11.90 -1.82 4.54
C TYR A 21 12.58 -2.53 3.38
N GLU A 22 13.51 -3.43 3.68
CA GLU A 22 14.32 -4.17 2.69
C GLU A 22 14.18 -5.67 2.96
N ASP A 23 13.77 -6.45 1.95
CA ASP A 23 13.48 -7.89 2.09
C ASP A 23 12.49 -8.21 3.25
N CYS A 24 11.55 -7.32 3.54
CA CYS A 24 10.53 -7.54 4.57
C CYS A 24 9.29 -8.21 3.99
N ASN A 25 8.66 -9.08 4.79
CA ASN A 25 7.39 -9.69 4.44
C ASN A 25 6.26 -9.08 5.28
N PHE A 26 5.12 -8.77 4.66
CA PHE A 26 3.96 -8.17 5.32
C PHE A 26 2.75 -9.09 5.12
N THR A 27 2.66 -10.15 5.93
CA THR A 27 1.63 -11.19 5.77
C THR A 27 0.40 -10.87 6.63
N GLY A 28 -0.74 -10.62 5.97
CA GLY A 28 -1.98 -10.27 6.68
C GLY A 28 -1.90 -8.95 7.45
N SER A 29 -0.93 -8.11 7.12
CA SER A 29 -0.73 -6.79 7.71
C SER A 29 -1.49 -5.73 6.92
N SER A 30 -2.00 -4.71 7.62
CA SER A 30 -2.53 -3.51 6.97
C SER A 30 -1.45 -2.45 6.91
N LEU A 31 -1.35 -1.76 5.77
CA LEU A 31 -0.42 -0.66 5.59
C LEU A 31 -1.17 0.66 5.71
N THR A 32 -0.72 1.54 6.60
CA THR A 32 -1.27 2.89 6.74
C THR A 32 -0.30 3.91 6.17
N PHE A 33 -0.81 4.86 5.40
CA PHE A 33 -0.02 5.93 4.78
C PHE A 33 -0.44 7.27 5.37
N ASN A 34 0.52 8.18 5.55
CA ASN A 34 0.26 9.55 6.03
C ASN A 34 0.72 10.59 4.98
N GLY A 35 0.23 11.83 5.11
CA GLY A 35 0.64 12.95 4.27
C GLY A 35 0.34 12.79 2.78
N ALA A 36 1.28 13.18 1.92
CA ALA A 36 1.09 13.14 0.45
C ALA A 36 0.84 11.72 -0.09
N ALA A 37 1.45 10.71 0.53
CA ALA A 37 1.22 9.31 0.17
C ALA A 37 -0.24 8.89 0.46
N ALA A 38 -0.79 9.32 1.60
CA ALA A 38 -2.20 9.07 1.94
C ALA A 38 -3.14 9.69 0.90
N ASN A 39 -2.90 10.96 0.53
CA ASN A 39 -3.72 11.65 -0.47
C ASN A 39 -3.69 10.95 -1.83
N THR A 40 -2.53 10.44 -2.23
CA THR A 40 -2.37 9.69 -3.49
C THR A 40 -3.15 8.37 -3.46
N VAL A 41 -3.09 7.64 -2.34
CA VAL A 41 -3.87 6.40 -2.16
C VAL A 41 -5.36 6.69 -2.21
N VAL A 42 -5.84 7.74 -1.52
CA VAL A 42 -7.26 8.15 -1.54
C VAL A 42 -7.71 8.53 -2.95
N LEU A 43 -6.90 9.30 -3.68
CA LEU A 43 -7.17 9.65 -5.08
C LEU A 43 -7.29 8.39 -5.94
N LEU A 44 -6.34 7.47 -5.85
CA LEU A 44 -6.34 6.24 -6.64
C LEU A 44 -7.54 5.35 -6.28
N GLN A 45 -7.91 5.25 -5.01
CA GLN A 45 -9.12 4.54 -4.58
C GLN A 45 -10.40 5.19 -5.10
N ALA A 46 -10.47 6.53 -5.17
CA ALA A 46 -11.60 7.24 -5.75
C ALA A 46 -11.70 6.99 -7.27
N LEU A 47 -10.56 7.01 -7.98
CA LEU A 47 -10.49 6.70 -9.40
C LEU A 47 -10.83 5.23 -9.70
N ALA A 48 -10.52 4.30 -8.80
CA ALA A 48 -10.88 2.89 -8.94
C ALA A 48 -12.40 2.64 -8.89
N LYS A 49 -13.20 3.60 -8.41
CA LYS A 49 -14.67 3.52 -8.47
C LYS A 49 -15.21 3.83 -9.86
N ASP A 50 -14.41 4.45 -10.72
CA ASP A 50 -14.75 4.69 -12.11
C ASP A 50 -14.37 3.46 -12.96
N PRO A 51 -15.33 2.85 -13.70
CA PRO A 51 -15.09 1.63 -14.46
C PRO A 51 -14.11 1.80 -15.64
N VAL A 52 -13.87 3.02 -16.11
CA VAL A 52 -12.89 3.32 -17.16
C VAL A 52 -11.48 3.43 -16.55
N LEU A 53 -11.38 4.03 -15.36
CA LEU A 53 -10.10 4.33 -14.73
C LEU A 53 -9.58 3.20 -13.82
N ILE A 54 -10.42 2.25 -13.43
CA ILE A 54 -10.03 1.11 -12.58
C ILE A 54 -8.87 0.29 -13.18
N GLY A 55 -8.82 0.14 -14.50
CA GLY A 55 -7.73 -0.56 -15.19
C GLY A 55 -6.39 0.17 -15.06
N VAL A 56 -6.41 1.50 -15.14
CA VAL A 56 -5.23 2.35 -14.96
C VAL A 56 -4.76 2.28 -13.51
N VAL A 57 -5.68 2.39 -12.54
CA VAL A 57 -5.35 2.30 -11.12
C VAL A 57 -4.72 0.96 -10.77
N HIS A 58 -5.26 -0.16 -11.26
CA HIS A 58 -4.68 -1.48 -11.03
C HIS A 58 -3.32 -1.69 -11.73
N GLY A 59 -3.02 -0.93 -12.79
CA GLY A 59 -1.70 -0.93 -13.44
C GLY A 59 -0.63 -0.23 -12.60
N PHE A 60 -0.98 0.89 -11.96
CA PHE A 60 -0.08 1.61 -11.06
C PHE A 60 0.05 0.97 -9.68
N LEU A 61 -1.07 0.47 -9.13
CA LEU A 61 -1.14 -0.14 -7.81
C LEU A 61 -1.79 -1.53 -7.90
N PRO A 62 -1.05 -2.55 -8.36
CA PRO A 62 -1.57 -3.91 -8.52
C PRO A 62 -2.06 -4.54 -7.20
N GLN A 63 -1.60 -4.06 -6.05
CA GLN A 63 -2.07 -4.48 -4.74
C GLN A 63 -3.53 -4.11 -4.44
N PHE A 64 -4.12 -3.16 -5.18
CA PHE A 64 -5.54 -2.82 -5.06
C PHE A 64 -6.44 -3.68 -5.94
N LYS A 65 -5.85 -4.53 -6.80
CA LYS A 65 -6.61 -5.48 -7.59
C LYS A 65 -7.28 -6.48 -6.63
N PRO A 66 -8.61 -6.67 -6.72
CA PRO A 66 -9.27 -7.70 -5.93
C PRO A 66 -8.65 -9.05 -6.27
N LYS A 67 -8.31 -9.83 -5.24
CA LYS A 67 -7.90 -11.23 -5.43
C LYS A 67 -9.12 -12.01 -5.91
N SER A 68 -9.08 -12.49 -7.15
CA SER A 68 -9.98 -13.53 -7.66
C SER A 68 -9.78 -14.85 -6.92
#